data_AF-A0A6N2CZ01-F1
#
_entry.id   AF-A0A6N2CZ01-F1
#
_cell.length_a   1.000
_cell.length_b   1.000
_cell.length_c   1.000
_cell.angle_alpha   90.00
_cell.angle_beta   90.00
_cell.angle_gamma   90.00
#
_symmetry.space_group_name_H-M   'P 1'
#
loop_
_entity.id
_entity.type
_entity.pdbx_description
1 polymer ?
#
loop_
_entity_poly.entity_id
_entity_poly.type
_entity_poly.pdbx_seq_one_letter_code
_entity_poly.pdbx_strand_id
1 'polypeptide(L)'
;MKNYIKALSLVICGGFLLLTFGCEKEIVNSSIHNESPVEINNPPNDFVVNSIVNPCYAGLFDSIQVHNGLLKFVDMDHLEDVYNCLEYLYEINQQEFEDAYGHLTLKQMDSMELVVGFNHWEPYEDFEDLFSYSSRREYIENLIVAFLDQDNPDWENDPDDLDDLDETMRTLVNIEGDLIIGSDVVNLINFQGFEAINNGMSSERSENCKRWGREITRPMVTSNTRIRHKTKFNGYFPRNTVKGKVVHHRLRSNGKWRRSRATLYITTSGSRSRDVVNCSTSWQMGSVNGPRNRRSLKTIRGNWGQDGAYRSGEVGSTATVGSGSNVFQHHQVIVW
;
A
#
# COMPACT_ATOMS: atom_id res chain seq x y z
N MET A 1 -37.73 -20.72 -33.20
CA MET A 1 -36.61 -21.69 -33.38
C MET A 1 -35.46 -21.17 -32.51
N LYS A 2 -35.07 -21.71 -31.36
CA LYS A 2 -35.35 -22.96 -30.61
C LYS A 2 -35.81 -22.62 -29.18
N ASN A 3 -36.66 -23.47 -28.63
CA ASN A 3 -37.28 -23.44 -27.29
C ASN A 3 -36.49 -24.27 -26.24
N TYR A 4 -36.97 -24.19 -24.99
CA TYR A 4 -36.84 -25.10 -23.81
C TYR A 4 -35.87 -24.61 -22.70
N ILE A 5 -36.34 -24.10 -21.55
CA ILE A 5 -37.06 -24.71 -20.39
C ILE A 5 -36.21 -25.70 -19.59
N LYS A 6 -35.89 -25.35 -18.33
CA LYS A 6 -35.98 -26.12 -17.05
C LYS A 6 -35.16 -25.37 -15.98
N ALA A 7 -35.77 -24.73 -14.97
CA ALA A 7 -36.45 -25.26 -13.78
C ALA A 7 -35.51 -25.63 -12.62
N LEU A 8 -35.56 -24.80 -11.57
CA LEU A 8 -35.82 -25.13 -10.16
C LEU A 8 -35.15 -26.38 -9.56
N SER A 9 -34.26 -26.18 -8.59
CA SER A 9 -33.91 -27.11 -7.49
C SER A 9 -32.99 -26.36 -6.51
N LEU A 10 -33.00 -26.51 -5.20
CA LEU A 10 -33.92 -27.07 -4.21
C LEU A 10 -33.31 -26.59 -2.87
N VAL A 11 -34.14 -26.07 -1.96
CA VAL A 11 -33.75 -25.81 -0.57
C VAL A 11 -33.42 -27.14 0.11
N ILE A 12 -32.25 -27.27 0.73
CA ILE A 12 -31.99 -28.30 1.75
C ILE A 12 -31.59 -27.59 3.04
N CYS A 13 -32.49 -27.66 4.01
CA CYS A 13 -32.25 -27.39 5.43
C CYS A 13 -31.28 -28.42 6.04
N GLY A 14 -30.48 -27.93 7.00
CA GLY A 14 -30.35 -28.59 8.31
C GLY A 14 -29.42 -29.81 8.41
N GLY A 15 -28.26 -29.61 9.04
CA GLY A 15 -27.36 -30.69 9.44
C GLY A 15 -26.43 -30.26 10.56
N PHE A 16 -26.98 -30.23 11.78
CA PHE A 16 -26.32 -30.01 13.06
C PHE A 16 -25.11 -30.94 13.25
N LEU A 17 -23.92 -30.39 13.52
CA LEU A 17 -22.78 -31.14 14.06
C LEU A 17 -22.07 -30.28 15.11
N LEU A 18 -22.66 -30.25 16.31
CA LEU A 18 -21.99 -29.81 17.54
C LEU A 18 -20.93 -30.87 17.90
N LEU A 19 -19.69 -30.62 17.52
CA LEU A 19 -18.54 -31.28 18.14
C LEU A 19 -18.18 -30.52 19.41
N THR A 20 -18.62 -31.04 20.55
CA THR A 20 -18.11 -30.64 21.86
C THR A 20 -16.71 -31.22 22.03
N PHE A 21 -15.68 -30.44 21.75
CA PHE A 21 -14.32 -30.75 22.18
C PHE A 21 -14.21 -30.50 23.68
N GLY A 22 -14.11 -31.59 24.45
CA GLY A 22 -13.68 -31.55 25.84
C GLY A 22 -12.22 -31.10 25.89
N CYS A 23 -11.97 -29.95 26.52
CA CYS A 23 -10.61 -29.48 26.81
C CYS A 23 -10.24 -29.97 28.21
N GLU A 24 -9.51 -31.08 28.27
CA GLU A 24 -8.86 -31.57 29.47
C GLU A 24 -7.61 -30.70 29.70
N LYS A 25 -7.63 -29.92 30.78
CA LYS A 25 -6.57 -28.96 31.09
C LYS A 25 -5.52 -29.66 31.95
N GLU A 26 -4.46 -30.14 31.31
CA GLU A 26 -3.25 -30.59 32.00
C GLU A 26 -2.55 -29.37 32.62
N ILE A 27 -2.40 -29.40 33.96
CA ILE A 27 -1.65 -28.39 34.71
C ILE A 27 -0.17 -28.76 34.61
N VAL A 28 0.53 -28.16 33.66
CA VAL A 28 2.00 -28.18 33.61
C VAL A 28 2.52 -27.01 34.44
N ASN A 29 3.07 -27.32 35.61
CA ASN A 29 3.85 -26.37 36.42
C ASN A 29 5.16 -26.04 35.68
N SER A 30 5.18 -24.98 34.87
CA SER A 30 6.42 -24.38 34.36
C SER A 30 6.92 -23.32 35.33
N SER A 31 8.14 -23.52 35.83
CA SER A 31 8.88 -22.59 36.68
C SER A 31 9.03 -21.22 36.01
N ILE A 32 8.51 -20.19 36.68
CA ILE A 32 8.65 -18.79 36.30
C ILE A 32 10.10 -18.38 36.54
N HIS A 33 10.85 -18.18 35.45
CA HIS A 33 12.06 -17.36 35.48
C HIS A 33 11.62 -15.89 35.50
N ASN A 34 11.90 -15.21 36.61
CA ASN A 34 11.75 -13.77 36.74
C ASN A 34 12.81 -13.09 35.86
N GLU A 35 12.45 -12.78 34.62
CA GLU A 35 13.16 -11.77 33.83
C GLU A 35 12.63 -10.39 34.21
N SER A 36 13.54 -9.49 34.54
CA SER A 36 13.24 -8.10 34.90
C SER A 36 12.45 -7.41 33.78
N PRO A 37 11.44 -6.59 34.12
CA PRO A 37 10.68 -5.86 33.11
C PRO A 37 11.61 -4.89 32.38
N VAL A 38 11.69 -5.05 31.05
CA VAL A 38 12.30 -4.05 30.17
C VAL A 38 11.41 -2.81 30.22
N GLU A 39 11.96 -1.72 30.75
CA GLU A 39 11.34 -0.39 30.73
C GLU A 39 11.25 0.08 29.27
N ILE A 40 10.10 -0.13 28.64
CA ILE A 40 9.78 0.48 27.35
C ILE A 40 9.35 1.91 27.66
N ASN A 41 10.26 2.85 27.47
CA ASN A 41 9.94 4.27 27.47
C ASN A 41 8.92 4.54 26.37
N ASN A 42 7.65 4.69 26.75
CA ASN A 42 6.59 5.08 25.84
C ASN A 42 6.94 6.47 25.28
N PRO A 43 7.12 6.63 23.96
CA PRO A 43 7.28 7.96 23.38
C PRO A 43 6.03 8.81 23.68
N PRO A 44 6.18 10.14 23.79
CA PRO A 44 5.08 11.04 24.14
C PRO A 44 3.91 10.85 23.17
N ASN A 45 2.77 10.56 23.75
CA ASN A 45 1.54 10.12 23.10
C ASN A 45 0.75 11.30 22.50
N ASP A 46 1.44 12.20 21.80
CA ASP A 46 0.85 13.37 21.15
C ASP A 46 0.43 13.05 19.70
N PHE A 47 -0.18 11.88 19.52
CA PHE A 47 -0.80 11.52 18.25
C PHE A 47 -2.15 12.24 18.15
N VAL A 48 -2.11 13.50 17.69
CA VAL A 48 -3.30 14.15 17.14
C VAL A 48 -3.68 13.34 15.91
N VAL A 49 -4.67 12.47 16.06
CA VAL A 49 -5.43 11.95 14.91
C VAL A 49 -6.01 13.19 14.25
N ASN A 50 -5.30 13.76 13.28
CA ASN A 50 -5.87 14.75 12.39
C ASN A 50 -7.13 14.08 11.84
N SER A 51 -8.30 14.62 12.20
CA SER A 51 -9.57 14.15 11.68
C SER A 51 -9.42 14.02 10.18
N ILE A 52 -9.52 12.80 9.65
CA ILE A 52 -9.34 12.54 8.23
C ILE A 52 -10.46 13.31 7.53
N VAL A 53 -10.12 14.44 6.92
CA VAL A 53 -11.08 15.26 6.17
C VAL A 53 -11.48 14.42 4.96
N ASN A 54 -12.77 14.12 4.82
CA ASN A 54 -13.30 13.39 3.67
C ASN A 54 -13.09 14.24 2.40
N PRO A 55 -12.20 13.83 1.47
CA PRO A 55 -11.97 14.56 0.24
C PRO A 55 -12.97 14.20 -0.86
N CYS A 56 -13.83 13.19 -0.63
CA CYS A 56 -14.87 12.78 -1.57
C CYS A 56 -16.08 13.71 -1.49
N TYR A 57 -16.39 14.39 -2.60
CA TYR A 57 -17.61 15.17 -2.75
C TYR A 57 -18.54 14.57 -3.80
N ALA A 58 -19.83 14.88 -3.71
CA ALA A 58 -20.84 14.40 -4.64
C ALA A 58 -20.51 14.85 -6.07
N GLY A 59 -20.52 13.91 -7.01
CA GLY A 59 -20.25 14.17 -8.42
C GLY A 59 -18.77 14.20 -8.81
N LEU A 60 -17.84 13.94 -7.88
CA LEU A 60 -16.41 13.81 -8.19
C LEU A 60 -16.16 12.79 -9.31
N PHE A 61 -16.78 11.60 -9.23
CA PHE A 61 -16.61 10.56 -10.23
C PHE A 61 -17.45 10.77 -11.51
N ASP A 62 -18.53 11.57 -11.45
CA ASP A 62 -19.43 11.80 -12.59
C ASP A 62 -18.74 12.50 -13.77
N SER A 63 -17.64 13.20 -13.49
CA SER A 63 -16.86 13.93 -14.50
C SER A 63 -15.82 13.05 -15.20
N ILE A 64 -15.61 11.80 -14.75
CA ILE A 64 -14.69 10.85 -15.37
C ILE A 64 -15.39 10.22 -16.57
N GLN A 65 -14.67 10.12 -17.68
CA GLN A 65 -15.15 9.43 -18.89
C GLN A 65 -14.23 8.26 -19.22
N VAL A 66 -14.75 7.24 -19.89
CA VAL A 66 -13.94 6.15 -20.45
C VAL A 66 -13.83 6.34 -21.95
N HIS A 67 -12.60 6.46 -22.47
CA HIS A 67 -12.34 6.60 -23.90
C HIS A 67 -11.35 5.52 -24.35
N ASN A 68 -11.81 4.56 -25.14
CA ASN A 68 -11.00 3.43 -25.62
C ASN A 68 -10.28 2.66 -24.50
N GLY A 69 -10.96 2.44 -23.37
CA GLY A 69 -10.39 1.76 -22.21
C GLY A 69 -9.48 2.63 -21.33
N LEU A 70 -9.34 3.92 -21.64
CA LEU A 70 -8.61 4.89 -20.81
C LEU A 70 -9.57 5.74 -19.98
N LEU A 71 -9.27 5.92 -18.70
CA LEU A 71 -9.95 6.92 -17.89
C LEU A 71 -9.52 8.31 -18.33
N LYS A 72 -10.50 9.21 -18.48
CA LYS A 72 -10.32 10.60 -18.84
C LYS A 72 -10.73 11.51 -17.71
N PHE A 73 -9.75 12.24 -17.20
CA PHE A 73 -9.88 13.29 -16.20
C PHE A 73 -9.99 14.66 -16.88
N VAL A 74 -10.62 15.60 -16.19
CA VAL A 74 -10.88 16.96 -16.72
C VAL A 74 -9.58 17.72 -16.84
N ASP A 75 -8.80 17.70 -15.78
CA ASP A 75 -7.49 18.32 -15.64
C ASP A 75 -6.71 17.60 -14.53
N MET A 76 -5.58 18.19 -14.16
CA MET A 76 -4.68 17.64 -13.15
C MET A 76 -5.28 17.68 -11.74
N ASP A 77 -6.02 18.74 -11.41
CA ASP A 77 -6.62 18.91 -10.08
C ASP A 77 -7.73 17.87 -9.88
N HIS A 78 -8.53 17.60 -10.92
CA HIS A 78 -9.53 16.54 -10.90
C HIS A 78 -8.89 15.15 -10.69
N LEU A 79 -7.74 14.85 -11.34
CA LEU A 79 -7.02 13.59 -11.09
C LEU A 79 -6.52 13.50 -9.64
N GLU A 80 -5.99 14.58 -9.08
CA GLU A 80 -5.58 14.64 -7.68
C GLU A 80 -6.76 14.40 -6.72
N ASP A 81 -7.90 15.05 -6.94
CA ASP A 81 -9.10 14.88 -6.12
C ASP A 81 -9.60 13.43 -6.13
N VAL A 82 -9.66 12.80 -7.32
CA VAL A 82 -10.06 11.40 -7.46
C VAL A 82 -9.09 10.47 -6.73
N TYR A 83 -7.78 10.68 -6.90
CA TYR A 83 -6.77 9.91 -6.18
C TYR A 83 -6.94 10.03 -4.67
N ASN A 84 -7.08 11.26 -4.16
CA ASN A 84 -7.21 11.50 -2.72
C ASN A 84 -8.50 10.87 -2.16
N CYS A 85 -9.59 10.89 -2.92
CA CYS A 85 -10.83 10.21 -2.58
C CYS A 85 -10.65 8.68 -2.52
N LEU A 86 -10.01 8.06 -3.51
CA LEU A 86 -9.77 6.61 -3.49
C LEU A 86 -8.84 6.18 -2.34
N GLU A 87 -7.78 6.93 -2.04
CA GLU A 87 -6.96 6.69 -0.85
C GLU A 87 -7.79 6.76 0.44
N TYR A 88 -8.65 7.77 0.54
CA TYR A 88 -9.55 7.93 1.68
C TYR A 88 -10.50 6.74 1.84
N LEU A 89 -11.18 6.33 0.77
CA LEU A 89 -12.11 5.20 0.79
C LEU A 89 -11.40 3.88 1.16
N TYR A 90 -10.19 3.65 0.64
CA TYR A 90 -9.36 2.52 1.05
C TYR A 90 -9.01 2.54 2.55
N GLU A 91 -8.60 3.69 3.08
CA GLU A 91 -8.27 3.83 4.49
C GLU A 91 -9.49 3.66 5.40
N ILE A 92 -10.66 4.16 4.99
CA ILE A 92 -11.93 3.95 5.72
C ILE A 92 -12.29 2.47 5.75
N ASN A 93 -12.28 1.77 4.61
CA ASN A 93 -12.56 0.34 4.55
C ASN A 93 -11.66 -0.48 5.50
N GLN A 94 -10.37 -0.16 5.53
CA GLN A 94 -9.43 -0.81 6.45
C GLN A 94 -9.68 -0.45 7.92
N GLN A 95 -10.00 0.81 8.20
CA GLN A 95 -10.28 1.29 9.55
C GLN A 95 -11.56 0.67 10.11
N GLU A 96 -12.62 0.55 9.32
CA GLU A 96 -13.87 -0.08 9.73
C GLU A 96 -13.67 -1.55 10.14
N PHE A 97 -12.87 -2.30 9.37
CA PHE A 97 -12.50 -3.67 9.76
C PHE A 97 -11.67 -3.70 11.05
N GLU A 98 -10.71 -2.80 11.20
CA GLU A 98 -9.89 -2.69 12.41
C GLU A 98 -10.71 -2.29 13.64
N ASP A 99 -11.69 -1.41 13.50
CA ASP A 99 -12.56 -1.00 14.61
C ASP A 99 -13.47 -2.15 15.04
N ALA A 100 -13.99 -2.93 14.10
CA ALA A 100 -14.82 -4.09 14.38
C ALA A 100 -14.03 -5.24 15.03
N TYR A 101 -12.79 -5.50 14.59
CA TYR A 101 -12.06 -6.74 14.91
C TYR A 101 -10.66 -6.54 15.51
N GLY A 102 -10.23 -5.32 15.77
CA GLY A 102 -8.88 -5.00 16.25
C GLY A 102 -8.56 -5.52 17.66
N HIS A 103 -9.58 -5.92 18.42
CA HIS A 103 -9.44 -6.59 19.71
C HIS A 103 -9.03 -8.06 19.61
N LEU A 104 -9.11 -8.65 18.41
CA LEU A 104 -8.71 -10.04 18.15
C LEU A 104 -7.18 -10.16 17.99
N THR A 105 -6.64 -11.35 18.24
CA THR A 105 -5.24 -11.63 17.87
C THR A 105 -5.07 -11.61 16.35
N LEU A 106 -3.87 -11.32 15.84
CA LEU A 106 -3.58 -11.30 14.40
C LEU A 106 -4.03 -12.57 13.66
N LYS A 107 -3.86 -13.75 14.28
CA LYS A 107 -4.31 -15.04 13.71
C LYS A 107 -5.84 -15.12 13.63
N GLN A 108 -6.54 -14.61 14.63
CA GLN A 108 -8.01 -14.54 14.63
C GLN A 108 -8.51 -13.51 13.62
N MET A 109 -7.86 -12.35 13.48
CA MET A 109 -8.20 -11.35 12.45
C MET A 109 -8.03 -11.93 11.04
N ASP A 110 -6.91 -12.58 10.75
CA ASP A 110 -6.67 -13.29 9.47
C ASP A 110 -7.76 -14.34 9.17
N SER A 111 -8.31 -14.97 10.20
CA SER A 111 -9.41 -15.94 10.06
C SER A 111 -10.75 -15.22 9.85
N MET A 112 -10.96 -14.10 10.54
CA MET A 112 -12.18 -13.30 10.45
C MET A 112 -12.37 -12.71 9.06
N GLU A 113 -11.31 -12.26 8.38
CA GLU A 113 -11.39 -11.78 6.99
C GLU A 113 -12.05 -12.81 6.06
N LEU A 114 -11.73 -14.09 6.22
CA LEU A 114 -12.32 -15.17 5.43
C LEU A 114 -13.79 -15.42 5.80
N VAL A 115 -14.12 -15.31 7.09
CA VAL A 115 -15.48 -15.55 7.60
C VAL A 115 -16.45 -14.45 7.14
N VAL A 116 -16.02 -13.19 7.18
CA VAL A 116 -16.86 -12.04 6.82
C VAL A 116 -16.72 -11.64 5.36
N GLY A 117 -15.82 -12.30 4.61
CA GLY A 117 -15.55 -11.96 3.22
C GLY A 117 -14.90 -10.59 3.04
N PHE A 118 -14.12 -10.12 4.03
CA PHE A 118 -13.50 -8.80 3.97
C PHE A 118 -12.52 -8.71 2.79
N ASN A 119 -12.78 -7.77 1.89
CA ASN A 119 -11.93 -7.45 0.78
C ASN A 119 -11.31 -6.06 0.95
N HIS A 120 -10.02 -6.03 1.28
CA HIS A 120 -9.31 -4.75 1.38
C HIS A 120 -9.21 -3.95 0.08
N TRP A 121 -9.43 -4.58 -1.07
CA TRP A 121 -9.41 -3.91 -2.38
C TRP A 121 -10.77 -3.42 -2.84
N GLU A 122 -11.84 -3.68 -2.09
CA GLU A 122 -13.22 -3.37 -2.46
C GLU A 122 -13.39 -1.92 -2.96
N PRO A 123 -12.85 -0.86 -2.31
CA PRO A 123 -12.98 0.50 -2.84
C PRO A 123 -12.36 0.74 -4.22
N TYR A 124 -11.30 0.00 -4.57
CA TYR A 124 -10.68 0.10 -5.91
C TYR A 124 -11.44 -0.76 -6.92
N GLU A 125 -11.90 -1.94 -6.53
CA GLU A 125 -12.71 -2.83 -7.38
C GLU A 125 -14.07 -2.19 -7.71
N ASP A 126 -14.74 -1.58 -6.74
CA ASP A 126 -15.98 -0.82 -6.95
C ASP A 126 -15.78 0.33 -7.94
N PHE A 127 -14.64 1.03 -7.86
CA PHE A 127 -14.28 2.10 -8.79
C PHE A 127 -14.02 1.54 -10.20
N GLU A 128 -13.32 0.42 -10.31
CA GLU A 128 -13.07 -0.25 -11.59
C GLU A 128 -14.36 -0.73 -12.24
N ASP A 129 -15.26 -1.33 -11.46
CA ASP A 129 -16.58 -1.80 -11.90
C ASP A 129 -17.47 -0.64 -12.38
N LEU A 130 -17.45 0.50 -11.66
CA LEU A 130 -18.18 1.71 -12.02
C LEU A 130 -17.86 2.18 -13.44
N PHE A 131 -16.59 2.07 -13.86
CA PHE A 131 -16.13 2.47 -15.18
C PHE A 131 -15.96 1.31 -16.18
N SER A 132 -16.08 0.07 -15.71
CA SER A 132 -15.97 -1.15 -16.53
C SER A 132 -14.72 -1.16 -17.43
N TYR A 133 -13.56 -0.81 -16.87
CA TYR A 133 -12.25 -0.85 -17.55
C TYR A 133 -11.28 -1.78 -16.79
N SER A 134 -10.21 -2.20 -17.47
CA SER A 134 -9.16 -3.02 -16.85
C SER A 134 -8.03 -2.15 -16.35
N SER A 135 -7.79 -2.17 -15.04
CA SER A 135 -6.76 -1.35 -14.41
C SER A 135 -5.40 -2.03 -14.35
N ARG A 136 -4.34 -1.23 -14.16
CA ARG A 136 -3.02 -1.77 -13.81
C ARG A 136 -3.04 -2.48 -12.46
N ARG A 137 -3.85 -2.03 -11.50
CA ARG A 137 -3.92 -2.62 -10.15
C ARG A 137 -4.40 -4.06 -10.22
N GLU A 138 -5.52 -4.29 -10.90
CA GLU A 138 -6.07 -5.64 -11.11
C GLU A 138 -5.03 -6.57 -11.76
N TYR A 139 -4.39 -6.10 -12.84
CA TYR A 139 -3.34 -6.85 -13.53
C TYR A 139 -2.18 -7.24 -12.59
N ILE A 140 -1.62 -6.29 -11.84
CA ILE A 140 -0.52 -6.54 -10.91
C ILE A 140 -0.96 -7.48 -9.77
N GLU A 141 -2.14 -7.28 -9.19
CA GLU A 141 -2.63 -8.14 -8.11
C GLU A 141 -2.85 -9.58 -8.57
N ASN A 142 -3.34 -9.80 -9.79
CA ASN A 142 -3.42 -11.13 -10.40
C ASN A 142 -2.05 -11.79 -10.57
N LEU A 143 -1.04 -11.04 -11.01
CA LEU A 143 0.34 -11.54 -11.07
C LEU A 143 0.88 -11.89 -9.68
N ILE A 144 0.59 -11.09 -8.66
CA ILE A 144 1.04 -11.33 -7.28
C ILE A 144 0.38 -12.58 -6.70
N VAL A 145 -0.91 -12.82 -6.96
CA VAL A 145 -1.58 -14.05 -6.56
C VAL A 145 -0.89 -15.26 -7.17
N ALA A 146 -0.62 -15.23 -8.49
CA ALA A 146 0.08 -16.31 -9.18
C ALA A 146 1.52 -16.50 -8.67
N PHE A 147 2.21 -15.40 -8.38
CA PHE A 147 3.56 -15.38 -7.81
C PHE A 147 3.60 -16.05 -6.43
N LEU A 148 2.69 -15.69 -5.53
CA LEU A 148 2.65 -16.23 -4.17
C LEU A 148 2.21 -17.71 -4.09
N ASP A 149 1.56 -18.21 -5.14
CA ASP A 149 1.18 -19.62 -5.27
C ASP A 149 2.31 -20.53 -5.81
N GLN A 150 3.49 -19.98 -6.14
CA GLN A 150 4.67 -20.77 -6.49
C GLN A 150 5.26 -21.47 -5.25
N ASP A 151 5.85 -22.66 -5.41
CA ASP A 151 6.52 -23.36 -4.29
C ASP A 151 7.76 -22.61 -3.78
N ASN A 152 8.45 -21.90 -4.68
CA ASN A 152 9.60 -21.07 -4.37
C ASN A 152 9.55 -19.78 -5.20
N PRO A 153 8.73 -18.79 -4.80
CA PRO A 153 8.59 -17.55 -5.53
C PRO A 153 9.94 -16.84 -5.69
N ASP A 154 10.24 -16.36 -6.89
CA ASP A 154 11.44 -15.56 -7.14
C ASP A 154 11.24 -14.11 -6.68
N TRP A 155 11.58 -13.85 -5.43
CA TRP A 155 11.35 -12.55 -4.80
C TRP A 155 12.18 -11.39 -5.36
N GLU A 156 13.21 -11.67 -6.17
CA GLU A 156 13.93 -10.64 -6.93
C GLU A 156 13.08 -10.11 -8.10
N ASN A 157 12.10 -10.90 -8.56
CA ASN A 157 11.18 -10.60 -9.64
C ASN A 157 9.71 -10.54 -9.14
N ASP A 158 9.50 -9.94 -7.97
CA ASP A 158 8.16 -9.75 -7.41
C ASP A 158 7.34 -8.81 -8.31
N PRO A 159 6.14 -9.21 -8.77
CA PRO A 159 5.35 -8.36 -9.66
C PRO A 159 4.99 -6.99 -9.08
N ASP A 160 5.02 -6.82 -7.75
CA ASP A 160 4.82 -5.50 -7.11
C ASP A 160 5.96 -4.51 -7.40
N ASP A 161 7.10 -4.98 -7.95
CA ASP A 161 8.28 -4.20 -8.36
C ASP A 161 8.24 -3.81 -9.86
N LEU A 162 7.20 -4.21 -10.62
CA LEU A 162 7.12 -3.95 -12.07
C LEU A 162 7.01 -2.46 -12.44
N ASP A 163 6.56 -1.62 -11.51
CA ASP A 163 6.45 -0.18 -11.68
C ASP A 163 6.47 0.56 -10.33
N ASP A 164 6.60 1.89 -10.40
CA ASP A 164 6.68 2.79 -9.25
C ASP A 164 5.34 3.37 -8.80
N LEU A 165 4.25 2.95 -9.44
CA LEU A 165 2.91 3.40 -9.10
C LEU A 165 2.45 2.73 -7.81
N ASP A 166 1.75 3.50 -6.98
CA ASP A 166 1.02 2.93 -5.85
C ASP A 166 -0.29 2.29 -6.30
N GLU A 167 -0.94 1.57 -5.40
CA GLU A 167 -2.15 0.82 -5.68
C GLU A 167 -3.26 1.71 -6.22
N THR A 168 -3.40 2.92 -5.68
CA THR A 168 -4.42 3.88 -6.10
C THR A 168 -4.12 4.44 -7.48
N MET A 169 -2.87 4.82 -7.76
CA MET A 169 -2.48 5.28 -9.08
C MET A 169 -2.57 4.16 -10.12
N ARG A 170 -2.24 2.92 -9.74
CA ARG A 170 -2.45 1.71 -10.56
C ARG A 170 -3.93 1.46 -10.83
N THR A 171 -4.83 1.82 -9.91
CA THR A 171 -6.27 1.81 -10.19
C THR A 171 -6.53 2.79 -11.32
N LEU A 172 -6.08 4.04 -11.24
CA LEU A 172 -6.44 5.12 -12.17
C LEU A 172 -5.90 5.01 -13.61
N VAL A 173 -5.02 4.05 -13.90
CA VAL A 173 -4.46 3.82 -15.24
C VAL A 173 -4.89 2.46 -15.79
N ASN A 174 -4.90 2.32 -17.12
CA ASN A 174 -5.09 1.01 -17.76
C ASN A 174 -3.89 0.07 -17.53
N ILE A 175 -3.95 -1.15 -18.08
CA ILE A 175 -2.88 -2.16 -17.95
C ILE A 175 -1.51 -1.66 -18.46
N GLU A 176 -1.50 -0.81 -19.49
CA GLU A 176 -0.31 -0.22 -20.09
C GLU A 176 0.23 1.01 -19.31
N GLY A 177 -0.49 1.49 -18.30
CA GLY A 177 -0.12 2.65 -17.50
C GLY A 177 -0.61 3.98 -18.06
N ASP A 178 -1.52 3.96 -19.02
CA ASP A 178 -2.09 5.14 -19.69
C ASP A 178 -3.37 5.65 -19.01
N LEU A 179 -3.53 6.97 -19.02
CA LEU A 179 -4.78 7.68 -18.75
C LEU A 179 -4.86 8.96 -19.60
N ILE A 180 -5.99 9.65 -19.62
CA ILE A 180 -6.17 10.93 -20.31
C ILE A 180 -6.36 12.05 -19.27
N ILE A 181 -5.60 13.14 -19.39
CA ILE A 181 -5.78 14.37 -18.60
C ILE A 181 -6.12 15.50 -19.57
N GLY A 182 -7.34 16.03 -19.51
CA GLY A 182 -7.81 17.04 -20.47
C GLY A 182 -7.85 16.47 -21.90
N SER A 183 -6.88 16.83 -22.74
CA SER A 183 -6.73 16.31 -24.10
C SER A 183 -5.62 15.29 -24.26
N ASP A 184 -4.76 15.13 -23.25
CA ASP A 184 -3.46 14.49 -23.41
C ASP A 184 -3.48 13.08 -22.85
N VAL A 185 -3.01 12.11 -23.63
CA VAL A 185 -2.74 10.74 -23.15
C VAL A 185 -1.40 10.76 -22.44
N VAL A 186 -1.39 10.32 -21.18
CA VAL A 186 -0.18 10.27 -20.35
C VAL A 186 0.05 8.83 -19.91
N ASN A 187 1.27 8.32 -20.18
CA ASN A 187 1.73 7.05 -19.64
C ASN A 187 2.52 7.27 -18.35
N LEU A 188 2.07 6.72 -17.23
CA LEU A 188 2.69 6.91 -15.91
C LEU A 188 3.75 5.86 -15.56
N ILE A 189 3.83 4.75 -16.29
CA ILE A 189 4.87 3.71 -16.08
C ILE A 189 6.17 4.09 -16.78
N ASN A 190 6.04 4.50 -18.05
CA ASN A 190 7.16 4.90 -18.91
C ASN A 190 7.40 6.41 -18.86
N PHE A 191 6.93 7.09 -17.81
CA PHE A 191 7.10 8.52 -17.67
C PHE A 191 8.59 8.84 -17.41
N GLN A 192 9.35 8.94 -18.49
CA GLN A 192 10.68 9.54 -18.51
C GLN A 192 10.47 11.05 -18.34
N GLY A 193 10.15 11.45 -17.12
CA GLY A 193 9.43 12.69 -16.92
C GLY A 193 10.11 13.88 -17.54
N PHE A 194 9.34 14.77 -18.19
CA PHE A 194 9.79 15.91 -19.01
C PHE A 194 11.31 15.89 -19.15
N GLU A 195 11.82 15.16 -20.15
CA GLU A 195 13.20 15.39 -20.62
C GLU A 195 13.38 16.89 -20.55
N ALA A 196 14.24 17.34 -19.64
CA ALA A 196 14.29 18.73 -19.23
C ALA A 196 14.27 19.56 -20.51
N ILE A 197 13.16 20.27 -20.77
CA ILE A 197 12.92 20.94 -22.05
C ILE A 197 14.23 21.65 -22.36
N ASN A 198 14.87 21.17 -23.42
CA ASN A 198 16.24 21.44 -23.81
C ASN A 198 16.44 22.94 -24.05
N ASN A 199 16.56 23.71 -22.98
CA ASN A 199 16.91 25.12 -22.99
C ASN A 199 17.97 25.37 -21.90
N GLY A 200 19.12 24.72 -22.08
CA GLY A 200 20.40 25.29 -21.65
C GLY A 200 20.76 25.29 -20.17
N MET A 201 20.05 24.58 -19.28
CA MET A 201 20.60 24.31 -17.94
C MET A 201 21.55 23.11 -18.01
N SER A 202 22.81 23.45 -18.26
CA SER A 202 23.96 22.55 -18.26
C SER A 202 23.99 21.62 -17.06
N SER A 203 24.62 20.48 -17.30
CA SER A 203 24.97 19.37 -16.42
C SER A 203 25.83 19.70 -15.20
N GLU A 204 25.86 20.95 -14.73
CA GLU A 204 26.45 21.35 -13.44
C GLU A 204 25.38 21.36 -12.33
N ARG A 205 24.46 20.39 -12.34
CA ARG A 205 23.62 20.15 -11.17
C ARG A 205 24.53 19.66 -10.05
N SER A 206 24.47 20.31 -8.88
CA SER A 206 25.27 19.89 -7.73
C SER A 206 25.08 18.39 -7.49
N GLU A 207 26.17 17.67 -7.16
CA GLU A 207 26.16 16.23 -6.83
C GLU A 207 25.12 15.87 -5.75
N ASN A 208 24.62 16.89 -5.04
CA ASN A 208 23.72 16.82 -3.89
C ASN A 208 22.22 16.85 -4.28
N CYS A 209 21.86 17.30 -5.48
CA CYS A 209 20.46 17.41 -5.94
C CYS A 209 20.14 16.34 -6.97
N LYS A 210 19.49 15.27 -6.52
CA LYS A 210 19.21 14.09 -7.35
C LYS A 210 17.70 13.97 -7.62
N ARG A 211 17.32 14.09 -8.89
CA ARG A 211 15.99 13.67 -9.39
C ARG A 211 16.08 12.18 -9.76
N TRP A 212 15.98 11.29 -8.78
CA TRP A 212 15.93 9.84 -9.05
C TRP A 212 14.82 9.17 -8.27
N GLY A 213 14.05 8.32 -8.97
CA GLY A 213 13.33 7.20 -8.38
C GLY A 213 14.34 6.17 -7.90
N ARG A 214 14.53 6.06 -6.59
CA ARG A 214 15.26 4.93 -6.00
C ARG A 214 14.30 4.12 -5.18
N GLU A 215 14.03 2.89 -5.62
CA GLU A 215 13.42 1.90 -4.77
C GLU A 215 14.51 1.20 -3.95
N ILE A 216 14.34 1.18 -2.63
CA ILE A 216 15.13 0.31 -1.76
C ILE A 216 14.18 -0.69 -1.15
N THR A 217 14.36 -1.95 -1.53
CA THR A 217 13.65 -3.08 -0.93
C THR A 217 14.60 -3.82 0.01
N ARG A 218 14.20 -3.97 1.29
CA ARG A 218 14.92 -4.83 2.25
C ARG A 218 14.00 -5.95 2.73
N PRO A 219 14.22 -7.20 2.28
CA PRO A 219 13.48 -8.33 2.81
C PRO A 219 14.04 -8.72 4.19
N MET A 220 13.17 -8.93 5.17
CA MET A 220 13.50 -9.68 6.38
C MET A 220 12.85 -11.04 6.25
N VAL A 221 13.64 -12.11 6.35
CA VAL A 221 13.16 -13.47 6.12
C VAL A 221 13.42 -14.31 7.37
N THR A 222 12.35 -14.90 7.90
CA THR A 222 12.42 -16.06 8.80
C THR A 222 11.87 -17.28 8.06
N SER A 223 11.88 -18.46 8.68
CA SER A 223 11.40 -19.69 8.04
C SER A 223 9.96 -19.59 7.51
N ASN A 224 9.10 -18.87 8.21
CA ASN A 224 7.66 -18.81 7.91
C ASN A 224 7.13 -17.38 7.70
N THR A 225 8.01 -16.37 7.67
CA THR A 225 7.61 -14.97 7.58
C THR A 225 8.57 -14.20 6.70
N ARG A 226 8.03 -13.30 5.88
CA ARG A 226 8.80 -12.38 5.06
C ARG A 226 8.21 -10.99 5.14
N ILE A 227 9.02 -10.02 5.52
CA ILE A 227 8.64 -8.61 5.55
C ILE A 227 9.37 -7.94 4.40
N ARG A 228 8.64 -7.24 3.54
CA ARG A 228 9.23 -6.37 2.51
C ARG A 228 8.99 -4.93 2.91
N HIS A 229 10.07 -4.20 3.12
CA HIS A 229 10.03 -2.75 3.27
C HIS A 229 10.53 -2.11 1.97
N LYS A 230 9.71 -1.25 1.38
CA LYS A 230 9.97 -0.48 0.18
C LYS A 230 9.95 1.00 0.49
N THR A 231 10.98 1.71 0.09
CA THR A 231 10.99 3.18 0.09
C THR A 231 11.13 3.65 -1.35
N LYS A 232 10.26 4.56 -1.80
CA LYS A 232 10.28 5.15 -3.14
C LYS A 232 10.28 6.68 -3.07
N PHE A 233 10.93 7.30 -4.04
CA PHE A 233 11.04 8.77 -4.17
C PHE A 233 10.69 9.16 -5.60
N ASN A 234 9.48 9.64 -5.84
CA ASN A 234 9.07 10.08 -7.17
C ASN A 234 9.29 11.59 -7.25
N GLY A 235 10.16 12.00 -8.18
CA GLY A 235 10.57 13.38 -8.41
C GLY A 235 9.83 14.07 -9.56
N TYR A 236 8.83 13.40 -10.14
CA TYR A 236 8.32 13.70 -11.46
C TYR A 236 6.78 13.74 -11.49
N PHE A 237 6.23 14.22 -12.60
CA PHE A 237 4.78 14.36 -12.81
C PHE A 237 4.05 13.00 -12.73
N PRO A 238 2.82 12.95 -12.20
CA PRO A 238 2.04 14.08 -11.69
C PRO A 238 2.42 14.54 -10.27
N ARG A 239 3.25 13.76 -9.57
CA ARG A 239 3.42 13.91 -8.12
C ARG A 239 4.85 13.72 -7.67
N ASN A 240 5.33 14.72 -6.95
CA ASN A 240 6.58 14.63 -6.21
C ASN A 240 6.30 13.99 -4.84
N THR A 241 6.59 12.69 -4.69
CA THR A 241 6.32 11.92 -3.46
C THR A 241 7.55 11.26 -2.84
N VAL A 242 7.54 11.16 -1.52
CA VAL A 242 8.24 10.12 -0.78
C VAL A 242 7.20 9.12 -0.28
N LYS A 243 7.40 7.84 -0.59
CA LYS A 243 6.52 6.74 -0.19
C LYS A 243 7.32 5.72 0.61
N GLY A 244 6.80 5.33 1.76
CA GLY A 244 7.16 4.11 2.45
C GLY A 244 6.03 3.10 2.29
N LYS A 245 6.36 1.83 1.99
CA LYS A 245 5.40 0.72 2.00
C LYS A 245 6.04 -0.46 2.72
N VAL A 246 5.33 -1.05 3.66
CA VAL A 246 5.68 -2.33 4.27
C VAL A 246 4.62 -3.36 3.94
N VAL A 247 5.05 -4.56 3.55
CA VAL A 247 4.18 -5.69 3.24
C VAL A 247 4.62 -6.90 4.04
N HIS A 248 3.69 -7.53 4.73
CA HIS A 248 3.95 -8.72 5.52
C HIS A 248 3.40 -9.97 4.82
N HIS A 249 4.28 -10.96 4.65
CA HIS A 249 3.99 -12.25 4.07
C HIS A 249 4.22 -13.36 5.10
N ARG A 250 3.38 -14.39 5.05
CA ARG A 250 3.46 -15.57 5.90
C ARG A 250 3.32 -16.84 5.07
N LEU A 251 4.13 -17.83 5.39
CA LEU A 251 4.02 -19.17 4.81
C LEU A 251 2.82 -19.90 5.40
N ARG A 252 1.98 -20.47 4.53
CA ARG A 252 0.85 -21.33 4.92
C ARG A 252 1.36 -22.74 5.25
N SER A 253 0.53 -23.53 5.91
CA SER A 253 0.83 -24.95 6.19
C SER A 253 1.01 -25.81 4.93
N ASN A 254 0.46 -25.39 3.79
CA ASN A 254 0.64 -26.05 2.50
C ASN A 254 1.91 -25.61 1.73
N GLY A 255 2.79 -24.83 2.37
CA GLY A 255 4.03 -24.36 1.75
C GLY A 255 3.88 -23.17 0.80
N LYS A 256 2.67 -22.62 0.61
CA LYS A 256 2.46 -21.43 -0.23
C LYS A 256 2.54 -20.14 0.58
N TRP A 257 3.00 -19.06 -0.06
CA TRP A 257 3.06 -17.75 0.58
C TRP A 257 1.71 -17.03 0.49
N ARG A 258 1.44 -16.13 1.43
CA ARG A 258 0.34 -15.16 1.31
C ARG A 258 0.70 -13.87 2.01
N ARG A 259 0.07 -12.76 1.59
CA ARG A 259 -0.02 -11.56 2.43
C ARG A 259 -0.86 -11.88 3.68
N SER A 260 -0.43 -11.42 4.85
CA SER A 260 -1.04 -11.76 6.15
C SER A 260 -0.96 -10.56 7.09
N ARG A 261 -1.93 -10.39 8.00
CA ARG A 261 -1.90 -9.25 8.93
C ARG A 261 -0.75 -9.36 9.93
N ALA A 262 -0.13 -8.23 10.19
CA ALA A 262 0.79 -8.01 11.29
C ALA A 262 0.54 -6.62 11.90
N THR A 263 1.12 -6.36 13.07
CA THR A 263 1.16 -4.99 13.60
C THR A 263 2.27 -4.26 12.86
N LEU A 264 1.89 -3.42 11.90
CA LEU A 264 2.79 -2.68 11.05
C LEU A 264 2.91 -1.24 11.55
N TYR A 265 4.13 -0.74 11.55
CA TYR A 265 4.45 0.66 11.81
C TYR A 265 5.37 1.14 10.70
N ILE A 266 5.07 2.31 10.13
CA ILE A 266 5.92 2.92 9.14
C ILE A 266 5.98 4.42 9.36
N THR A 267 7.20 4.93 9.31
CA THR A 267 7.48 6.35 9.29
C THR A 267 8.25 6.66 8.02
N THR A 268 7.84 7.69 7.31
CA THR A 268 8.64 8.24 6.22
C THR A 268 9.12 9.60 6.61
N SER A 269 10.42 9.83 6.42
CA SER A 269 11.02 11.11 6.73
C SER A 269 12.04 11.58 5.70
N GLY A 270 12.23 12.89 5.67
CA GLY A 270 13.40 13.44 4.99
C GLY A 270 13.25 14.88 4.58
N SER A 271 14.09 15.33 3.66
CA SER A 271 14.09 16.71 3.18
C SER A 271 13.79 16.81 1.68
N ARG A 272 12.86 17.69 1.34
CA ARG A 272 12.60 18.16 -0.02
C ARG A 272 13.13 19.57 -0.18
N SER A 273 13.73 19.85 -1.34
CA SER A 273 14.04 21.21 -1.75
C SER A 273 13.23 21.67 -2.95
N ARG A 274 12.74 22.92 -2.88
CA ARG A 274 12.15 23.61 -4.04
C ARG A 274 13.22 24.18 -4.95
N ASP A 275 14.38 24.50 -4.40
CA ASP A 275 15.51 25.00 -5.15
C ASP A 275 16.28 23.82 -5.73
N VAL A 276 15.96 23.45 -6.97
CA VAL A 276 16.62 22.35 -7.67
C VAL A 276 18.11 22.62 -7.94
N VAL A 277 18.56 23.87 -7.82
CA VAL A 277 19.94 24.29 -8.07
C VAL A 277 20.77 24.15 -6.79
N ASN A 278 20.29 24.75 -5.69
CA ASN A 278 21.06 24.80 -4.44
C ASN A 278 20.63 23.78 -3.39
N CYS A 279 19.51 23.09 -3.61
CA CYS A 279 18.82 22.27 -2.62
C CYS A 279 18.64 22.96 -1.27
N SER A 280 18.69 24.30 -1.16
CA SER A 280 18.94 25.02 0.10
C SER A 280 17.81 24.93 1.13
N THR A 281 16.58 24.68 0.68
CA THR A 281 15.43 24.47 1.55
C THR A 281 15.29 23.00 1.92
N SER A 282 15.29 22.67 3.20
CA SER A 282 14.91 21.37 3.73
C SER A 282 13.63 21.52 4.55
N TRP A 283 12.60 20.76 4.20
CA TRP A 283 11.41 20.62 5.03
C TRP A 283 11.44 19.22 5.59
N GLN A 284 11.36 19.09 6.92
CA GLN A 284 11.21 17.78 7.54
C GLN A 284 9.86 17.19 7.14
N MET A 285 9.90 16.20 6.28
CA MET A 285 8.77 15.31 6.05
C MET A 285 8.77 14.37 7.24
N GLY A 286 7.66 14.31 7.97
CA GLY A 286 7.40 13.30 8.98
C GLY A 286 5.99 12.83 8.76
N SER A 287 5.82 11.64 8.20
CA SER A 287 4.52 10.97 8.22
C SER A 287 4.69 9.69 9.01
N VAL A 288 4.01 9.66 10.16
CA VAL A 288 3.97 8.51 11.05
C VAL A 288 2.57 7.95 10.94
N ASN A 289 2.45 6.74 10.43
CA ASN A 289 1.28 5.94 10.74
C ASN A 289 1.59 5.20 12.03
N GLY A 290 0.75 5.41 13.04
CA GLY A 290 0.79 4.60 14.26
C GLY A 290 0.69 3.10 13.95
N PRO A 291 0.89 2.22 14.94
CA PRO A 291 0.77 0.79 14.74
C PRO A 291 -0.63 0.43 14.22
N ARG A 292 -0.70 -0.27 13.08
CA ARG A 292 -1.94 -0.76 12.46
C ARG A 292 -1.86 -2.26 12.22
N ASN A 293 -2.97 -2.97 12.41
CA ASN A 293 -3.02 -4.42 12.22
C ASN A 293 -3.41 -4.76 10.77
N ARG A 294 -2.48 -4.63 9.82
CA ARG A 294 -2.75 -4.75 8.37
C ARG A 294 -1.83 -5.74 7.65
N ARG A 295 -2.21 -6.12 6.42
CA ARG A 295 -1.38 -6.92 5.50
C ARG A 295 -0.27 -6.08 4.85
N SER A 296 -0.59 -4.82 4.57
CA SER A 296 0.34 -3.80 4.12
C SER A 296 0.00 -2.46 4.75
N LEU A 297 1.02 -1.64 4.99
CA LEU A 297 0.87 -0.27 5.45
C LEU A 297 1.74 0.61 4.55
N LYS A 298 1.13 1.66 4.00
CA LYS A 298 1.82 2.68 3.22
C LYS A 298 1.71 4.02 3.94
N THR A 299 2.74 4.83 3.77
CA THR A 299 2.71 6.25 4.10
C THR A 299 3.24 6.99 2.88
N ILE A 300 2.55 8.05 2.50
CA ILE A 300 2.94 8.86 1.35
C ILE A 300 2.95 10.31 1.78
N ARG A 301 4.05 11.00 1.48
CA ARG A 301 4.08 12.45 1.55
C ARG A 301 4.58 13.00 0.24
N GLY A 302 3.74 13.76 -0.43
CA GLY A 302 4.11 14.49 -1.63
C GLY A 302 3.27 15.73 -1.85
N ASN A 303 3.60 16.44 -2.92
CA ASN A 303 2.78 17.50 -3.51
C ASN A 303 2.57 17.19 -4.99
N TRP A 304 1.42 17.56 -5.50
CA TRP A 304 1.04 17.44 -6.90
C TRP A 304 1.47 18.68 -7.70
N GLY A 305 1.62 18.51 -9.02
CA GLY A 305 1.82 19.60 -9.98
C GLY A 305 3.14 20.39 -9.88
N GLN A 306 3.94 20.22 -8.82
CA GLN A 306 5.21 20.92 -8.65
C GLN A 306 6.40 20.00 -8.81
N ASP A 307 7.23 20.29 -9.81
CA ASP A 307 8.61 19.81 -9.93
C ASP A 307 9.38 20.05 -8.62
N GLY A 308 10.03 19.03 -8.08
CA GLY A 308 10.90 19.13 -6.91
C GLY A 308 12.19 18.37 -7.10
N ALA A 309 13.19 18.66 -6.26
CA ALA A 309 14.36 17.81 -6.10
C ALA A 309 14.45 17.35 -4.64
N TYR A 310 14.97 16.14 -4.45
CA TYR A 310 15.29 15.60 -3.13
C TYR A 310 16.79 15.73 -2.88
N ARG A 311 17.17 15.99 -1.63
CA ARG A 311 18.57 15.96 -1.21
C ARG A 311 19.02 14.51 -1.03
N SER A 312 20.16 14.18 -1.64
CA SER A 312 20.89 12.95 -1.35
C SER A 312 21.23 12.89 0.16
N GLY A 313 21.12 11.73 0.79
CA GLY A 313 21.50 11.48 2.19
C GLY A 313 20.45 11.80 3.25
N GLU A 314 19.40 12.54 2.93
CA GLU A 314 18.46 13.08 3.92
C GLU A 314 17.04 12.50 3.81
N VAL A 315 16.77 11.60 2.86
CA VAL A 315 15.44 11.03 2.68
C VAL A 315 15.43 9.53 2.91
N GLY A 316 14.43 9.07 3.65
CA GLY A 316 14.36 7.71 4.10
C GLY A 316 13.00 7.32 4.64
N SER A 317 12.87 6.05 4.97
CA SER A 317 11.75 5.60 5.77
C SER A 317 12.22 4.54 6.74
N THR A 318 11.50 4.46 7.84
CA THR A 318 11.66 3.43 8.85
C THR A 318 10.40 2.59 8.89
N ALA A 319 10.55 1.28 8.74
CA ALA A 319 9.47 0.34 9.02
C ALA A 319 9.83 -0.49 10.25
N THR A 320 8.82 -0.75 11.06
CA THR A 320 8.86 -1.66 12.19
C THR A 320 7.68 -2.62 12.04
N VAL A 321 7.92 -3.91 12.30
CA VAL A 321 6.86 -4.93 12.26
C VAL A 321 6.85 -5.69 13.57
N GLY A 322 5.73 -5.62 14.27
CA GLY A 322 5.44 -6.47 15.42
C GLY A 322 4.71 -7.73 14.97
N SER A 323 5.23 -8.91 15.37
CA SER A 323 4.44 -10.14 15.35
C SER A 323 4.46 -10.78 16.75
N GLY A 324 3.36 -10.61 17.49
CA GLY A 324 3.28 -11.07 18.89
C GLY A 324 4.20 -10.28 19.84
N SER A 325 4.86 -10.96 20.77
CA SER A 325 5.78 -10.38 21.76
C SER A 325 7.16 -10.00 21.20
N ASN A 326 7.44 -10.27 19.93
CA ASN A 326 8.70 -9.95 19.28
C ASN A 326 8.51 -8.76 18.33
N VAL A 327 9.07 -7.61 18.71
CA VAL A 327 9.23 -6.45 17.82
C VAL A 327 10.42 -6.73 16.92
N PHE A 328 10.21 -6.93 15.63
CA PHE A 328 11.31 -7.02 14.67
C PHE A 328 11.79 -5.60 14.32
N GLN A 329 13.11 -5.45 14.40
CA GLN A 329 13.92 -4.21 14.44
C GLN A 329 13.58 -3.11 13.43
N HIS A 330 13.96 -1.88 13.81
CA HIS A 330 14.00 -0.65 13.01
C HIS A 330 14.77 -0.82 11.69
N HIS A 331 14.09 -0.61 10.55
CA HIS A 331 14.75 -0.56 9.25
C HIS A 331 14.88 0.87 8.78
N GLN A 332 15.96 1.57 9.15
CA GLN A 332 16.26 2.84 8.52
C GLN A 332 16.84 2.61 7.12
N VAL A 333 16.05 2.97 6.12
CA VAL A 333 16.51 3.10 4.75
C VAL A 333 16.87 4.56 4.57
N ILE A 334 18.17 4.87 4.48
CA ILE A 334 18.67 6.20 4.10
C ILE A 334 19.16 6.10 2.66
N VAL A 335 18.63 6.95 1.78
CA VAL A 335 19.18 7.10 0.43
C VAL A 335 20.36 8.05 0.51
N TRP A 336 21.58 7.56 0.30
CA TRP A 336 22.78 8.37 0.15
C TRP A 336 22.89 9.02 -1.20
#